data_AF-A0A3Q7EUK5-F1
#
_entry.id   AF-A0A3Q7EUK5-F1
#
_cell.length_a   1.000
_cell.length_b   1.000
_cell.length_c   1.000
_cell.angle_alpha   90.00
_cell.angle_beta   90.00
_cell.angle_gamma   90.00
#
_symmetry.space_group_name_H-M   'P 1'
#
loop_
_entity.id
_entity.type
_entity.pdbx_description
1 polymer ?
#
loop_
_entity_poly.entity_id
_entity_poly.type
_entity_poly.pdbx_seq_one_letter_code
_entity_poly.pdbx_strand_id
1 'polypeptide(L)' 'MLQQVEEHQRGDVADSLYYEAYCRIKNPVYGCVGIITVLHEEIYHVQCQLAKVQAQIDLLYQNGLYTLDPSFY' A
#
# COMPACT_ATOMS: atom_id res chain seq x y z
N MET A 1 -26.68 8.05 -3.70
CA MET A 1 -25.59 7.33 -2.99
C MET A 1 -26.06 6.74 -1.67
N LEU A 2 -26.30 7.50 -0.59
CA LEU A 2 -26.62 6.87 0.71
C LEU A 2 -27.91 6.01 0.72
N GLN A 3 -28.94 6.42 -0.03
CA GLN A 3 -30.18 5.63 -0.17
C GLN A 3 -30.02 4.35 -1.01
N GLN A 4 -28.91 4.21 -1.74
CA GLN A 4 -28.57 3.01 -2.53
C GLN A 4 -27.77 1.99 -1.72
N VAL A 5 -27.50 2.28 -0.44
CA VAL A 5 -26.70 1.48 0.46
C VAL A 5 -27.58 1.00 1.62
N GLU A 6 -27.34 -0.23 2.07
CA GLU A 6 -27.97 -0.82 3.25
C GLU A 6 -27.80 0.10 4.46
N GLU A 7 -28.83 0.23 5.30
CA GLU A 7 -28.85 1.22 6.37
C GLU A 7 -27.64 1.14 7.31
N HIS A 8 -27.23 -0.09 7.65
CA HIS A 8 -26.10 -0.35 8.53
C HIS A 8 -24.75 0.08 7.95
N GLN A 9 -24.62 0.28 6.64
CA GLN A 9 -23.38 0.72 5.96
C GLN A 9 -23.38 2.22 5.65
N ARG A 10 -24.51 2.92 5.85
CA ARG A 10 -24.61 4.33 5.45
C ARG A 10 -23.65 5.26 6.21
N GLY A 11 -23.33 4.93 7.46
CA GLY A 11 -22.34 5.67 8.26
C GLY A 11 -20.97 5.64 7.59
N ASP A 12 -20.43 4.45 7.34
CA ASP A 12 -19.12 4.26 6.70
C ASP A 12 -19.03 4.90 5.32
N VAL A 13 -20.12 4.83 4.54
CA VAL A 13 -20.19 5.50 3.23
C VAL A 13 -20.21 7.01 3.37
N ALA A 14 -20.93 7.57 4.36
CA ALA A 14 -20.94 9.00 4.60
C ALA A 14 -19.55 9.51 5.01
N ASP A 15 -18.84 8.75 5.86
CA ASP A 15 -17.47 9.08 6.27
C ASP A 15 -16.50 9.04 5.08
N SER A 16 -16.64 8.04 4.21
CA SER A 16 -15.84 7.93 2.98
C SER A 16 -16.08 9.10 2.03
N LEU A 17 -17.34 9.50 1.83
CA LEU A 17 -17.71 10.64 0.99
C LEU A 17 -17.20 11.97 1.58
N TYR A 18 -17.28 12.13 2.90
CA TYR A 18 -16.72 13.29 3.59
C TYR A 18 -15.21 13.37 3.37
N TYR A 19 -14.49 12.25 3.55
CA TYR A 19 -13.05 12.21 3.34
C TYR A 19 -12.68 12.54 1.88
N GLU A 20 -13.37 11.97 0.90
CA GLU A 20 -13.13 12.28 -0.51
C GLU A 20 -13.34 13.78 -0.80
N ALA A 21 -14.43 14.36 -0.30
CA ALA A 21 -14.72 15.79 -0.48
C ALA A 21 -13.66 16.66 0.21
N TYR A 22 -13.25 16.31 1.43
CA TYR A 22 -12.17 16.98 2.16
C TYR A 22 -10.86 16.98 1.37
N CYS A 23 -10.48 15.84 0.80
CA CYS A 23 -9.30 15.75 -0.05
C CYS A 23 -9.42 16.63 -1.31
N ARG A 24 -10.59 16.70 -1.95
CA ARG A 24 -10.80 17.58 -3.11
C ARG A 24 -10.74 19.07 -2.74
N ILE A 25 -11.17 19.46 -1.54
CA ILE A 25 -11.01 20.84 -1.04
C ILE A 25 -9.51 21.18 -0.90
N LYS A 26 -8.70 20.25 -0.38
CA LYS A 26 -7.26 20.45 -0.19
C LYS A 26 -6.47 20.36 -1.49
N ASN A 27 -6.87 19.48 -2.39
CA ASN A 27 -6.24 19.27 -3.69
C ASN A 27 -7.33 19.13 -4.77
N PRO A 28 -7.73 20.24 -5.42
CA PRO A 28 -8.84 20.23 -6.37
C PRO A 28 -8.62 19.41 -7.64
N VAL A 29 -7.35 19.15 -8.00
CA VAL A 29 -7.02 18.39 -9.21
C VAL A 29 -7.00 16.89 -8.91
N TYR A 30 -6.28 16.48 -7.87
CA TYR A 30 -6.02 15.05 -7.62
C TYR A 30 -6.78 14.49 -6.41
N GLY A 31 -7.32 15.31 -5.52
CA GLY A 31 -8.08 14.86 -4.34
C GLY A 31 -7.40 13.71 -3.57
N CYS A 32 -8.17 12.68 -3.24
CA CYS A 32 -7.66 11.46 -2.61
C CYS A 32 -6.83 10.59 -3.56
N VAL A 33 -6.99 10.72 -4.88
CA VAL A 33 -6.20 9.99 -5.88
C VAL A 33 -4.71 10.37 -5.79
N GLY A 34 -4.41 11.62 -5.46
CA GLY A 34 -3.03 12.05 -5.19
C GLY A 34 -2.40 11.28 -4.03
N ILE A 35 -3.16 11.06 -2.94
CA ILE A 35 -2.70 10.29 -1.78
C ILE A 35 -2.48 8.82 -2.18
N ILE A 36 -3.44 8.23 -2.90
CA ILE A 36 -3.33 6.85 -3.41
C ILE A 36 -2.09 6.68 -4.29
N THR A 37 -1.79 7.67 -5.12
CA THR A 37 -0.62 7.63 -6.03
C THR A 37 0.68 7.59 -5.23
N VAL A 38 0.83 8.46 -4.23
CA VAL A 38 2.01 8.46 -3.35
C VAL A 38 2.16 7.12 -2.63
N LEU A 39 1.06 6.57 -2.08
CA LEU A 39 1.10 5.27 -1.42
C LEU A 39 1.53 4.14 -2.38
N HIS A 40 1.09 4.17 -3.63
CA HIS A 40 1.54 3.20 -4.64
C HIS A 40 3.04 3.33 -4.94
N GLU A 41 3.57 4.55 -5.03
CA GLU A 41 5.00 4.79 -5.22
C GLU A 41 5.82 4.29 -4.03
N GLU A 42 5.35 4.52 -2.80
CA GLU A 42 5.99 4.02 -1.59
C GLU A 42 6.00 2.49 -1.52
N ILE A 43 4.86 1.85 -1.82
CA ILE A 43 4.76 0.38 -1.90
C ILE A 43 5.76 -0.16 -2.93
N TYR A 44 5.79 0.43 -4.13
CA TYR A 44 6.70 0.01 -5.19
C TYR A 44 8.17 0.15 -4.78
N HIS A 45 8.52 1.26 -4.14
CA HIS A 45 9.87 1.50 -3.64
C HIS A 45 10.29 0.45 -2.60
N VAL A 46 9.42 0.16 -1.62
CA VAL A 46 9.68 -0.86 -0.59
C VAL A 46 9.80 -2.25 -1.22
N GLN A 47 8.94 -2.60 -2.18
CA GLN A 47 9.04 -3.87 -2.90
C GLN A 47 10.37 -4.00 -3.66
N CYS A 48 10.85 -2.92 -4.28
CA CYS A 48 12.16 -2.91 -4.94
C CYS A 48 13.31 -3.09 -3.95
N GLN A 49 13.23 -2.46 -2.78
CA GLN A 49 14.23 -2.64 -1.72
C GLN A 49 14.23 -4.09 -1.20
N LEU A 50 13.05 -4.66 -0.96
CA LEU A 50 12.91 -6.05 -0.54
C LEU A 50 13.51 -7.00 -1.57
N ALA A 51 13.21 -6.82 -2.86
CA ALA A 51 13.77 -7.63 -3.94
C ALA A 51 15.31 -7.54 -3.99
N LYS A 52 15.89 -6.36 -3.77
CA LYS A 52 17.34 -6.18 -3.71
C LYS A 52 17.97 -6.95 -2.53
N VAL A 53 17.38 -6.86 -1.35
CA VAL A 53 17.86 -7.58 -0.17
C VAL A 53 17.73 -9.09 -0.38
N GLN A 54 16.61 -9.55 -0.93
CA GLN A 54 16.41 -10.97 -1.24
C GLN A 54 17.48 -11.47 -2.23
N ALA A 55 17.76 -10.73 -3.30
CA ALA A 55 18.81 -11.10 -4.25
C ALA A 55 20.21 -11.12 -3.62
N GLN A 56 20.52 -10.19 -2.70
CA GLN A 56 21.78 -10.20 -1.93
C GLN A 56 21.89 -11.44 -1.05
N ILE A 57 20.80 -11.80 -0.36
CA ILE A 57 20.70 -13.00 0.45
C ILE A 57 20.94 -14.25 -0.42
N ASP A 58 20.28 -14.36 -1.57
CA ASP A 58 20.43 -15.49 -2.49
C ASP A 58 21.89 -15.61 -3.00
N LEU A 59 22.55 -14.49 -3.31
CA LEU A 59 23.95 -14.45 -3.71
C LEU A 59 24.87 -14.96 -2.58
N LEU A 60 24.61 -14.57 -1.33
CA LEU A 60 25.39 -15.03 -0.18
C LEU A 60 25.27 -16.56 0.00
N TYR A 61 24.09 -17.14 -0.24
CA TYR A 61 23.88 -18.58 -0.24
C TYR A 61 24.59 -19.28 -1.40
N GLN A 62 24.52 -18.72 -2.62
CA GLN A 62 25.20 -19.29 -3.79
C GLN A 62 26.73 -19.27 -3.66
N ASN A 63 27.29 -18.25 -3.00
CA ASN A 63 28.73 -18.12 -2.78
C ASN A 63 29.24 -18.96 -1.59
N GLY A 64 28.39 -19.76 -0.94
CA GLY A 64 28.76 -20.62 0.18
C GLY A 64 29.16 -19.88 1.46
N LEU A 65 28.82 -18.60 1.58
CA LEU A 65 29.20 -17.76 2.72
C LEU A 65 28.22 -17.88 3.90
N TYR A 66 27.02 -18.42 3.66
CA TYR A 66 26.04 -18.78 4.69
C TYR A 66 25.30 -20.06 4.24
N THR A 67 24.92 -20.95 5.16
CA THR A 67 23.99 -22.06 4.91
C THR A 67 22.67 -21.75 5.59
N LEU A 68 21.55 -21.67 4.86
CA LEU A 68 20.22 -21.65 5.48
C LEU A 68 20.02 -22.93 6.27
N ASP A 69 19.82 -22.82 7.57
CA ASP A 69 19.13 -23.86 8.32
C ASP A 69 17.67 -23.88 7.82
N PRO A 70 17.18 -24.97 7.23
CA PRO A 70 15.81 -25.06 6.70
C PRO A 70 14.70 -24.86 7.75
N SER A 71 15.02 -24.78 9.05
CA SER A 71 14.05 -24.68 10.14
C SER A 71 13.39 -23.30 10.35
N PHE A 72 13.73 -22.28 9.55
CA PHE A 72 13.25 -20.90 9.72
C PHE A 72 12.19 -20.41 8.71
N TYR A 73 11.59 -21.30 7.91
CA TYR A 73 10.41 -21.02 7.08
C TYR A 73 9.14 -21.67 7.65
#